data_AF-A0A256YKY9-F1
#
_entry.id   AF-A0A256YKY9-F1
#
_cell.length_a   1.000
_cell.length_b   1.000
_cell.length_c   1.000
_cell.angle_alpha   90.00
_cell.angle_beta   90.00
_cell.angle_gamma   90.00
#
_symmetry.space_group_name_H-M   'P 1'
#
loop_
_entity.id
_entity.type
_entity.pdbx_description
1 polymer ?
#
loop_
_entity_poly.entity_id
_entity_poly.type
_entity_poly.pdbx_seq_one_letter_code
_entity_poly.pdbx_strand_id
1 'polypeptide(L)'
;MAWLRFIQRILKDMIPSDFPRLLREGAYSVIRHPFYALTIVNQISISILLLSTEGLLASILCIPLWIILIVLEEKELIEYWGKEYLNYKKRSSSFNTLTSEKEKT
;
A
#
# COMPACT_ATOMS: atom_id res chain seq x y z
N MET A 1 -6.10 -33.03 -7.24
CA MET A 1 -6.74 -31.81 -6.66
C MET A 1 -6.31 -31.50 -5.21
N ALA A 2 -5.15 -31.96 -4.73
CA ALA A 2 -4.59 -31.58 -3.43
C ALA A 2 -3.75 -30.28 -3.50
N TRP A 3 -3.14 -30.04 -4.67
CA TRP A 3 -2.27 -28.89 -4.93
C TRP A 3 -3.02 -27.54 -4.87
N LEU A 4 -4.24 -27.48 -5.42
CA LEU A 4 -5.09 -26.28 -5.36
C LEU A 4 -5.51 -25.93 -3.93
N ARG A 5 -5.82 -26.94 -3.10
CA ARG A 5 -6.18 -26.73 -1.69
C ARG A 5 -5.00 -26.27 -0.85
N PHE A 6 -3.79 -26.74 -1.17
CA PHE A 6 -2.56 -26.30 -0.51
C PHE A 6 -2.26 -24.82 -0.82
N ILE A 7 -2.36 -24.42 -2.09
CA ILE A 7 -2.22 -23.01 -2.49
C ILE A 7 -3.29 -22.14 -1.84
N GLN A 8 -4.56 -22.58 -1.83
CA GLN A 8 -5.62 -21.83 -1.15
C GLN A 8 -5.38 -21.69 0.36
N ARG A 9 -4.78 -22.68 1.01
CA ARG A 9 -4.44 -22.60 2.44
C ARG A 9 -3.30 -21.61 2.70
N ILE A 10 -2.23 -21.66 1.90
CA ILE A 10 -1.13 -20.70 1.97
C ILE A 10 -1.63 -19.27 1.70
N LEU A 11 -2.51 -19.08 0.72
CA LEU A 11 -3.11 -17.76 0.43
C LEU A 11 -3.96 -17.24 1.59
N LYS A 12 -4.67 -18.14 2.29
CA LYS A 12 -5.50 -17.77 3.45
C LYS A 12 -4.66 -17.39 4.68
N ASP A 13 -3.54 -18.09 4.91
CA ASP A 13 -2.65 -17.83 6.05
C ASP A 13 -1.72 -16.63 5.80
N MET A 14 -1.61 -16.17 4.55
CA MET A 14 -0.87 -14.95 4.17
C MET A 14 -1.70 -13.67 4.37
N ILE A 15 -2.99 -13.78 4.69
CA ILE A 15 -3.82 -12.66 5.13
C ILE A 15 -3.50 -12.46 6.62
N PRO A 16 -2.79 -11.39 7.02
CA PRO A 16 -2.46 -11.19 8.43
C PRO A 16 -3.75 -11.06 9.23
N SER A 17 -4.04 -12.04 10.10
CA SER A 17 -5.27 -12.10 10.90
C SER A 17 -5.36 -11.00 11.95
N ASP A 18 -4.24 -10.35 12.26
CA ASP A 18 -4.15 -9.33 13.28
C ASP A 18 -3.54 -8.08 12.66
N PHE A 19 -4.38 -7.08 12.38
CA PHE A 19 -3.91 -5.71 12.27
C PHE A 19 -4.03 -5.04 13.64
N PRO A 20 -3.01 -5.15 14.52
CA PRO A 20 -3.11 -4.74 15.92
C PRO A 20 -3.39 -3.24 16.09
N ARG A 21 -3.08 -2.43 15.09
CA ARG A 21 -3.38 -0.99 15.04
C ARG A 21 -3.32 -0.46 13.62
N LEU A 22 -4.15 0.53 13.31
CA LEU A 22 -4.05 1.26 12.05
C LEU A 22 -2.85 2.21 12.10
N LEU A 23 -1.86 1.97 11.24
CA LEU A 23 -0.65 2.80 11.13
C LEU A 23 -0.98 4.13 10.43
N ARG A 24 -0.92 5.23 11.18
CA ARG A 24 -1.21 6.60 10.69
C ARG A 24 -0.05 7.57 10.93
N GLU A 25 1.05 7.08 11.47
CA GLU A 25 2.17 7.88 11.96
C GLU A 25 3.34 7.84 10.96
N GLY A 26 4.18 8.87 11.00
CA GLY A 26 5.38 8.95 10.16
C GLY A 26 5.04 9.02 8.66
N ALA A 27 5.67 8.18 7.84
CA ALA A 27 5.46 8.19 6.39
C ALA A 27 4.00 7.94 5.97
N TYR A 28 3.24 7.18 6.78
CA TYR A 28 1.83 6.89 6.54
C TYR A 28 0.93 8.12 6.76
N SER A 29 1.39 9.16 7.48
CA SER A 29 0.61 10.40 7.60
C SER A 29 0.61 11.23 6.30
N VAL A 30 1.59 11.01 5.42
CA VAL A 30 1.79 11.78 4.18
C VAL A 30 1.31 10.98 2.97
N ILE A 31 1.69 9.71 2.87
CA ILE A 31 1.36 8.84 1.74
C ILE A 31 0.65 7.60 2.31
N ARG A 32 -0.52 7.23 1.75
CA ARG A 32 -1.29 6.06 2.22
C ARG A 32 -0.51 4.75 2.14
N HIS A 33 0.33 4.65 1.11
CA HIS A 33 1.02 3.44 0.68
C HIS A 33 2.51 3.75 0.39
N PRO A 34 3.30 4.15 1.41
CA PRO A 34 4.68 4.59 1.21
C PRO A 34 5.58 3.46 0.70
N PHE A 35 5.29 2.21 1.09
CA PHE A 35 6.00 1.03 0.60
C PHE A 35 5.85 0.85 -0.91
N TYR A 36 4.63 0.89 -1.44
CA TYR A 36 4.39 0.77 -2.88
C TYR A 36 5.01 1.92 -3.68
N ALA A 37 4.97 3.14 -3.14
CA ALA A 37 5.65 4.27 -3.76
C ALA A 37 7.17 4.01 -3.86
N LEU A 38 7.79 3.52 -2.78
CA LEU A 38 9.21 3.14 -2.79
C LEU A 38 9.49 2.00 -3.78
N THR A 39 8.62 1.00 -3.84
CA THR A 39 8.77 -0.15 -4.74
C THR A 39 8.75 0.26 -6.20
N ILE A 40 7.81 1.13 -6.59
CA ILE A 40 7.75 1.68 -7.96
C ILE A 40 9.02 2.47 -8.28
N VAL A 41 9.45 3.34 -7.37
CA VAL A 41 10.69 4.12 -7.55
C VAL A 41 11.91 3.21 -7.66
N ASN A 42 12.01 2.19 -6.81
CA ASN A 42 13.13 1.25 -6.82
C ASN A 42 13.18 0.44 -8.12
N GLN A 43 12.04 -0.03 -8.62
CA GLN A 43 11.98 -0.79 -9.87
C GLN A 43 12.45 0.04 -11.07
N ILE A 44 12.02 1.31 -11.14
CA ILE A 44 12.48 2.26 -12.15
C ILE A 44 13.99 2.55 -11.97
N SER A 45 14.44 2.76 -10.73
CA SER A 45 15.84 3.06 -10.41
C SER A 45 16.77 1.93 -10.83
N ILE A 46 16.42 0.68 -10.55
CA ILE A 46 17.18 -0.50 -10.98
C ILE A 46 17.27 -0.55 -12.50
N SER A 47 16.17 -0.27 -13.21
CA SER A 47 16.15 -0.27 -14.67
C SER A 47 17.06 0.81 -15.27
N ILE A 48 17.09 2.00 -14.66
CA ILE A 48 17.98 3.10 -15.05
C ILE A 48 19.44 2.74 -14.76
N LEU A 49 19.73 2.19 -13.58
CA LEU A 49 21.09 1.77 -13.18
C LEU A 49 21.66 0.71 -14.14
N LEU A 50 20.81 -0.19 -14.64
CA LEU A 50 21.17 -1.21 -15.62
C LEU A 50 21.21 -0.69 -17.06
N LEU A 51 20.81 0.56 -17.32
CA LEU A 51 20.70 1.16 -18.64
C LEU A 51 19.88 0.31 -19.64
N SER A 52 18.93 -0.49 -19.13
CA SER A 52 18.12 -1.40 -19.94
C SER A 52 16.77 -0.76 -20.26
N THR A 53 16.53 -0.56 -21.55
CA THR A 53 15.24 -0.06 -22.06
C THR A 53 14.14 -1.10 -21.88
N GLU A 54 14.47 -2.39 -21.95
CA GLU A 54 13.55 -3.50 -21.70
C GLU A 54 13.13 -3.53 -20.22
N GLY A 55 14.08 -3.34 -19.30
CA GLY A 55 13.81 -3.24 -17.87
C GLY A 55 12.92 -2.04 -17.54
N LEU A 56 13.16 -0.90 -18.18
CA LEU A 56 12.33 0.29 -17.99
C LEU A 56 10.91 0.07 -18.50
N LEU A 57 10.75 -0.54 -19.68
CA LEU A 57 9.43 -0.88 -20.23
C LEU A 57 8.68 -1.88 -19.33
N ALA A 58 9.37 -2.92 -18.86
CA ALA A 58 8.81 -3.88 -17.91
C ALA A 58 8.36 -3.21 -16.60
N SER A 59 9.16 -2.28 -16.07
CA SER A 59 8.82 -1.52 -14.86
C SER A 59 7.55 -0.70 -15.02
N ILE A 60 7.39 -0.01 -16.17
CA ILE A 60 6.18 0.76 -16.47
C ILE A 60 4.96 -0.17 -16.60
N LEU A 61 5.12 -1.32 -17.25
CA LEU A 61 4.06 -2.33 -17.38
C LEU A 61 3.67 -2.97 -16.03
N CYS A 62 4.54 -2.94 -15.02
CA CYS A 62 4.22 -3.38 -13.67
C CYS A 62 3.42 -2.35 -12.85
N ILE A 63 3.35 -1.08 -13.24
CA ILE A 63 2.60 -0.05 -12.48
C ILE A 63 1.12 -0.42 -12.27
N PRO A 64 0.36 -0.88 -13.28
CA PRO A 64 -1.02 -1.33 -13.10
C PRO A 64 -1.15 -2.47 -12.07
N LEU A 65 -0.18 -3.38 -12.00
CA LEU A 65 -0.17 -4.48 -11.03
C LEU A 65 -0.12 -3.94 -9.59
N TRP A 66 0.76 -2.96 -9.34
CA TRP A 66 0.86 -2.30 -8.04
C TRP A 66 -0.42 -1.55 -7.67
N ILE A 67 -1.06 -0.89 -8.63
CA ILE A 67 -2.34 -0.20 -8.40
C ILE A 67 -3.44 -1.20 -8.01
N ILE A 68 -3.50 -2.36 -8.66
CA ILE A 68 -4.48 -3.41 -8.33
C ILE A 68 -4.25 -3.92 -6.91
N LEU A 69 -2.99 -4.18 -6.53
CA LEU A 69 -2.63 -4.62 -5.17
C LEU A 69 -3.04 -3.58 -4.12
N ILE A 70 -2.74 -2.30 -4.36
CA ILE A 70 -3.18 -1.21 -3.48
C ILE A 70 -4.70 -1.22 -3.30
N VAL A 71 -5.47 -1.36 -4.39
CA VAL A 71 -6.94 -1.38 -4.31
C VAL A 71 -7.47 -2.59 -3.54
N LEU A 72 -6.84 -3.75 -3.69
CA LEU A 72 -7.20 -4.96 -2.94
C LEU A 72 -6.90 -4.76 -1.44
N GLU A 73 -5.71 -4.27 -1.11
CA GLU A 73 -5.36 -3.95 0.27
C GLU A 73 -6.32 -2.92 0.85
N GLU A 74 -6.62 -1.82 0.14
CA GLU A 74 -7.60 -0.83 0.63
C GLU A 74 -8.97 -1.45 0.92
N LYS A 75 -9.42 -2.45 0.15
CA LYS A 75 -10.68 -3.15 0.42
C LYS A 75 -10.59 -3.96 1.72
N GLU A 76 -9.49 -4.67 1.94
CA GLU A 76 -9.25 -5.42 3.19
C GLU A 76 -9.17 -4.47 4.39
N LEU A 77 -8.48 -3.33 4.26
CA LEU A 77 -8.40 -2.32 5.31
C LEU A 77 -9.80 -1.72 5.62
N ILE A 78 -10.64 -1.52 4.60
CA ILE A 78 -12.04 -1.08 4.79
C ILE A 78 -12.87 -2.17 5.46
N GLU A 79 -12.71 -3.44 5.11
CA GLU A 79 -13.44 -4.54 5.73
C GLU A 79 -13.07 -4.69 7.21
N TYR A 80 -11.79 -4.53 7.55
CA TYR A 80 -11.30 -4.69 8.93
C TYR A 80 -11.58 -3.48 9.83
N TRP A 81 -11.30 -2.24 9.36
CA TRP A 81 -11.45 -1.02 10.19
C TRP A 81 -12.65 -0.14 9.84
N GLY A 82 -13.33 -0.40 8.72
CA GLY A 82 -14.55 0.30 8.32
C GLY A 82 -14.41 1.83 8.33
N LYS A 83 -15.17 2.48 9.23
CA LYS A 83 -15.21 3.95 9.37
C LYS A 83 -13.85 4.55 9.77
N GLU A 84 -13.04 3.83 10.53
CA GLU A 84 -11.74 4.34 10.99
C GLU A 84 -10.81 4.58 9.81
N TYR A 85 -10.73 3.61 8.89
CA TYR A 85 -9.94 3.71 7.68
C TYR A 85 -10.53 4.72 6.68
N LEU A 86 -11.86 4.77 6.53
CA LEU A 86 -12.51 5.77 5.68
C LEU A 86 -12.20 7.21 6.12
N ASN A 87 -12.16 7.47 7.43
CA ASN A 87 -11.76 8.77 7.98
C ASN A 87 -10.28 9.07 7.71
N TYR A 88 -9.40 8.08 7.84
CA TYR A 88 -7.98 8.21 7.48
C TYR A 88 -7.80 8.50 5.97
N LYS A 89 -8.49 7.77 5.09
CA LYS A 89 -8.46 7.98 3.63
C LYS A 89 -8.93 9.38 3.22
N LYS A 90 -9.96 9.91 3.90
CA LYS A 90 -10.42 11.30 3.70
C LYS A 90 -9.38 12.32 4.14
N ARG A 91 -8.75 12.10 5.29
CA ARG A 91 -7.69 12.97 5.83
C ARG A 91 -6.46 13.00 4.92
N SER A 92 -6.05 11.86 4.37
CA SER A 92 -4.89 11.80 3.46
C SER A 92 -5.15 12.43 2.07
N SER A 93 -6.42 12.62 1.68
CA SER A 93 -6.80 13.34 0.45
C SER A 93 -6.97 14.84 0.68
N SER A 94 -7.20 15.27 1.92
CA SER A 94 -7.17 16.66 2.32
C SER A 94 -5.75 17.01 2.76
N PHE A 95 -4.91 17.40 1.81
CA PHE A 95 -3.64 18.08 2.07
C PHE A 95 -3.81 19.44 2.79
N ASN A 96 -4.99 19.77 3.32
CA ASN A 96 -5.22 20.94 4.14
C ASN A 96 -5.87 20.49 5.46
N THR A 97 -5.44 21.10 6.56
CA THR A 97 -5.94 20.93 7.93
C THR A 97 -5.34 19.73 8.66
N LEU A 98 -4.19 19.91 9.30
CA LEU A 98 -3.98 19.67 10.74
C LEU A 98 -2.52 19.98 11.12
N THR A 99 -2.12 21.23 10.87
CA THR A 99 -1.07 21.92 11.63
C THR A 99 -1.60 22.56 12.93
N SER A 100 -2.84 22.26 13.37
CA SER A 100 -3.52 23.05 14.42
C SER A 100 -3.90 22.30 15.72
N GLU A 101 -3.35 21.12 16.02
CA GLU A 101 -3.67 20.42 17.28
C GLU A 101 -2.44 19.90 18.06
N LYS A 102 -1.27 20.52 17.87
CA LYS A 102 -0.12 20.35 18.78
C LYS A 102 0.31 21.66 19.45
N GLU A 103 -0.66 22.51 19.79
CA GLU A 103 -0.46 23.71 20.61
C GLU A 103 -1.47 23.79 21.77
N LYS A 104 -1.69 22.65 22.43
CA LYS A 104 -2.32 22.59 23.77
C LYS A 104 -1.53 21.64 24.64
N THR A 105 -0.32 22.04 25.03
CA THR A 105 0.27 21.68 26.32
C THR A 105 1.27 22.76 26.72
#